data_AF-A0A2N1G588-F1
#
_entry.id   AF-A0A2N1G588-F1
#
_cell.length_a   1.000
_cell.length_b   1.000
_cell.length_c   1.000
_cell.angle_alpha   90.00
_cell.angle_beta   90.00
_cell.angle_gamma   90.00
#
_symmetry.space_group_name_H-M   'P 1'
#
loop_
_entity.id
_entity.type
_entity.pdbx_description
1 polymer ?
#
loop_
_entity_poly.entity_id
_entity_poly.type
_entity_poly.pdbx_seq_one_letter_code
_entity_poly.pdbx_strand_id
1 'polypeptide(L)'
;MKLTNQQIITIEETLVLNGVVYDDIKLELVDHIATEIEVLMEGNSLSFEVNVQMVFKRWEPQLKPSNLFFTGISNSYPKMILDKKLALIKKQLFIGFLISTTVLVTFLVLKEYYNPQFLTSQFQKGVRFLYIVGYLLLTFSSIRIWKSKLNTSFNHLFKTRVMMYLFYIYPFFFYAYNY
;
A
#
# COMPACT_ATOMS: atom_id res chain seq x y z
N MET A 1 2.22 17.81 21.67
CA MET A 1 1.29 18.76 21.04
C MET A 1 0.94 19.85 22.02
N LYS A 2 1.13 21.10 21.59
CA LYS A 2 0.74 22.34 22.28
C LYS A 2 -0.70 22.74 21.93
N LEU A 3 -1.22 22.25 20.80
CA LEU A 3 -2.62 22.45 20.43
C LEU A 3 -3.57 21.73 21.40
N THR A 4 -4.74 22.34 21.62
CA THR A 4 -5.83 21.75 22.40
C THR A 4 -6.50 20.62 21.62
N ASN A 5 -7.18 19.71 22.33
CA ASN A 5 -7.95 18.63 21.68
C ASN A 5 -8.98 19.16 20.70
N GLN A 6 -9.64 20.29 21.00
CA GLN A 6 -10.62 20.90 20.10
C GLN A 6 -9.98 21.37 18.78
N GLN A 7 -8.78 21.94 18.86
CA GLN A 7 -8.01 22.38 17.69
C GLN A 7 -7.55 21.20 16.83
N ILE A 8 -7.15 20.09 17.47
CA ILE A 8 -6.81 18.84 16.78
C ILE A 8 -8.04 18.25 16.06
N ILE A 9 -9.20 18.25 16.72
CA ILE A 9 -10.47 17.81 16.12
C ILE A 9 -10.79 18.65 14.87
N THR A 10 -10.62 19.98 14.92
CA THR A 10 -10.81 20.84 13.75
C THR A 10 -9.92 20.45 12.57
N ILE A 11 -8.65 20.10 12.84
CA ILE A 11 -7.72 19.63 11.81
C ILE A 11 -8.20 18.29 11.23
N GLU A 12 -8.58 17.34 12.08
CA GLU A 12 -9.10 16.04 11.69
C GLU A 12 -10.36 16.14 10.81
N GLU A 13 -11.34 16.94 11.24
CA GLU A 13 -12.58 17.15 10.50
C GLU A 13 -12.30 17.78 9.13
N THR A 14 -11.40 18.77 9.07
CA THR A 14 -11.00 19.41 7.81
C THR A 14 -10.35 18.40 6.87
N LEU A 15 -9.49 17.50 7.37
CA LEU A 15 -8.87 16.44 6.57
C LEU A 15 -9.89 15.43 6.04
N VAL A 16 -10.88 15.04 6.86
CA VAL A 16 -11.96 14.13 6.46
C VAL A 16 -12.83 14.77 5.36
N LEU A 17 -13.17 16.06 5.50
CA LEU A 17 -13.90 16.81 4.46
C LEU A 17 -13.13 16.89 3.13
N ASN A 18 -11.79 16.84 3.19
CA ASN A 18 -10.93 16.78 2.01
C ASN A 18 -10.69 15.34 1.51
N GLY A 19 -11.39 14.34 2.02
CA GLY A 19 -11.33 12.95 1.54
C GLY A 19 -10.18 12.11 2.13
N VAL A 20 -9.55 12.55 3.22
CA VAL A 20 -8.57 11.74 3.97
C VAL A 20 -9.31 10.80 4.91
N VAL A 21 -9.62 9.60 4.42
CA VAL A 21 -10.47 8.60 5.11
C VAL A 21 -9.69 7.45 5.77
N TYR A 22 -8.38 7.38 5.57
CA TYR A 22 -7.55 6.29 6.10
C TYR A 22 -6.86 6.70 7.40
N ASP A 23 -6.98 5.89 8.44
CA ASP A 23 -6.52 6.24 9.80
C ASP A 23 -5.02 6.47 9.88
N ASP A 24 -4.22 5.68 9.17
CA ASP A 24 -2.76 5.79 9.10
C ASP A 24 -2.32 7.10 8.45
N ILE A 25 -2.96 7.48 7.35
CA ILE A 25 -2.66 8.73 6.64
C ILE A 25 -3.17 9.94 7.42
N LYS A 26 -4.35 9.83 8.03
CA LYS A 26 -4.93 10.90 8.86
C LYS A 26 -4.02 11.20 10.04
N LEU A 27 -3.54 10.18 10.76
CA LEU A 27 -2.66 10.36 11.90
C LEU A 27 -1.35 11.06 11.51
N GLU A 28 -0.73 10.63 10.41
CA GLU A 28 0.48 11.26 9.87
C GLU A 28 0.25 12.75 9.48
N LEU A 29 -0.87 13.03 8.81
CA LEU A 29 -1.20 14.40 8.41
C LEU A 29 -1.53 15.30 9.59
N VAL A 30 -2.26 14.80 10.58
CA VAL A 30 -2.59 15.55 11.79
C VAL A 30 -1.31 15.95 12.50
N ASP A 31 -0.35 15.03 12.65
CA ASP A 31 0.94 15.31 13.29
C ASP A 31 1.74 16.40 12.54
N HIS A 32 1.85 16.27 11.22
CA HIS A 32 2.54 17.26 10.39
C HIS A 32 1.86 18.63 10.38
N ILE A 33 0.55 18.68 10.16
CA ILE A 33 -0.23 19.93 10.11
C ILE A 33 -0.25 20.60 11.48
N ALA A 34 -0.42 19.84 12.57
CA ALA A 34 -0.37 20.37 13.92
C ALA A 34 1.00 20.99 14.22
N THR A 35 2.09 20.29 13.88
CA THR A 35 3.45 20.80 14.06
C THR A 35 3.68 22.08 13.27
N GLU A 36 3.21 22.16 12.01
CA GLU A 36 3.31 23.38 11.21
C GLU A 36 2.53 24.55 11.82
N ILE A 37 1.32 24.31 12.34
CA ILE A 37 0.51 25.33 13.02
C ILE A 37 1.21 25.80 14.29
N GLU A 38 1.76 24.89 15.10
CA GLU A 38 2.50 25.21 16.33
C GLU A 38 3.71 26.10 16.02
N VAL A 39 4.50 25.75 15.00
CA VAL A 39 5.65 26.55 14.56
C VAL A 39 5.21 27.95 14.09
N LEU A 40 4.09 28.06 13.37
CA LEU A 40 3.57 29.36 12.95
C LEU A 40 3.07 30.19 14.13
N MET A 41 2.34 29.59 15.07
CA MET A 41 1.86 30.27 16.29
C MET A 41 3.00 30.72 17.21
N GLU A 42 4.16 30.06 17.16
CA GLU A 42 5.37 30.53 17.86
C GLU A 42 6.06 31.67 17.11
N GLY A 43 6.02 31.65 15.78
CA GLY A 43 6.69 32.63 14.93
C GLY A 43 5.86 33.89 14.62
N ASN A 44 4.57 33.91 14.94
CA ASN A 44 3.68 35.03 14.68
C ASN A 44 2.64 35.24 15.80
N SER A 45 2.02 36.41 15.84
CA SER A 45 0.97 36.76 16.81
C SER A 45 -0.46 36.46 16.31
N LEU A 46 -0.60 35.67 15.25
CA LEU A 46 -1.90 35.36 14.65
C LEU A 46 -2.62 34.28 15.47
N SER A 47 -3.96 34.32 15.44
CA SER A 47 -4.78 33.31 16.11
C SER A 47 -4.64 31.94 15.43
N PHE A 48 -5.06 30.90 16.15
CA PHE A 48 -5.10 29.53 15.61
C PHE A 48 -5.89 29.46 14.30
N GLU A 49 -7.06 30.11 14.24
CA GLU A 49 -7.95 30.08 13.07
C GLU A 49 -7.26 30.61 11.81
N VAL A 50 -6.48 31.68 11.96
CA VAL A 50 -5.72 32.27 10.86
C VAL A 50 -4.58 31.35 10.44
N ASN A 51 -3.82 30.81 11.39
CA ASN A 51 -2.71 29.90 11.11
C ASN A 51 -3.17 28.60 10.45
N VAL A 52 -4.29 28.02 10.88
CA VAL A 52 -4.92 26.85 10.27
C VAL A 52 -5.28 27.10 8.82
N GLN A 53 -5.94 28.22 8.52
CA GLN A 53 -6.29 28.57 7.14
C GLN A 53 -5.05 28.72 6.26
N MET A 54 -3.99 29.34 6.78
CA MET A 54 -2.71 29.47 6.06
C MET A 54 -2.08 28.10 5.76
N VAL A 55 -2.05 27.20 6.74
CA VAL A 55 -1.49 25.85 6.57
C VAL A 55 -2.33 25.05 5.58
N PHE A 56 -3.66 25.00 5.75
CA PHE A 56 -4.51 24.26 4.81
C PHE A 56 -4.46 24.82 3.39
N LYS A 57 -4.27 26.13 3.21
CA LYS A 57 -4.03 26.72 1.88
C LYS A 57 -2.73 26.22 1.23
N ARG A 58 -1.68 25.95 2.02
CA ARG A 58 -0.44 25.33 1.53
C ARG A 58 -0.64 23.85 1.18
N TRP A 59 -1.48 23.15 1.94
CA TRP A 59 -1.82 21.74 1.73
C TRP A 59 -2.86 21.51 0.63
N GLU A 60 -3.60 22.53 0.21
CA GLU A 60 -4.64 22.47 -0.82
C GLU A 60 -4.21 21.70 -2.10
N PRO A 61 -3.03 21.93 -2.70
CA PRO A 61 -2.61 21.21 -3.91
C PRO A 61 -2.41 19.70 -3.69
N GLN A 62 -2.13 19.28 -2.45
CA GLN A 62 -1.93 17.87 -2.09
C GLN A 62 -3.24 17.18 -1.67
N LEU A 63 -4.17 17.95 -1.10
CA LEU A 63 -5.49 17.50 -0.67
C LEU A 63 -6.49 17.45 -1.82
N LYS A 64 -6.28 18.23 -2.88
CA LYS A 64 -7.13 18.23 -4.07
C LYS A 64 -7.28 16.82 -4.66
N PRO A 65 -8.51 16.42 -5.02
CA PRO A 65 -8.74 15.14 -5.67
C PRO A 65 -8.00 15.10 -7.01
N SER A 66 -7.29 14.00 -7.25
CA SER A 66 -6.60 13.70 -8.49
C SER A 66 -7.01 12.33 -8.99
N ASN A 67 -7.10 12.20 -10.31
CA ASN A 67 -7.42 10.96 -10.98
C ASN A 67 -6.23 10.56 -11.86
N LEU A 68 -5.79 9.31 -11.75
CA LEU A 68 -4.89 8.71 -12.73
C LEU A 68 -5.63 7.59 -13.46
N PHE A 69 -5.90 7.83 -14.74
CA PHE A 69 -6.57 6.86 -15.61
C PHE A 69 -5.78 5.55 -15.76
N PHE A 70 -4.45 5.62 -15.66
CA PHE A 70 -3.54 4.50 -15.94
C PHE A 70 -3.37 3.49 -14.78
N THR A 71 -3.91 3.77 -13.60
CA THR A 71 -3.75 2.91 -12.41
C THR A 71 -4.96 2.03 -12.10
N GLY A 72 -6.03 2.11 -12.90
CA GLY A 72 -7.30 1.44 -12.59
C GLY A 72 -7.98 1.96 -11.32
N ILE A 73 -7.54 3.12 -10.82
CA ILE A 73 -8.10 3.77 -9.63
C ILE A 73 -9.29 4.61 -10.11
N SER A 74 -10.49 4.03 -10.11
CA SER A 74 -11.72 4.71 -10.53
C SER A 74 -12.21 5.78 -9.56
N ASN A 75 -11.64 5.84 -8.35
CA ASN A 75 -12.06 6.76 -7.29
C ASN A 75 -11.09 7.94 -7.21
N SER A 76 -11.66 9.14 -7.11
CA SER A 76 -10.87 10.35 -6.84
C SER A 76 -10.28 10.29 -5.43
N TYR A 77 -8.96 10.31 -5.32
CA TYR A 77 -8.25 10.41 -4.04
C TYR A 77 -7.48 11.74 -3.98
N PRO A 78 -7.26 12.31 -2.79
CA PRO A 78 -6.26 13.35 -2.59
C PRO A 78 -4.94 12.98 -3.26
N LYS A 79 -4.32 13.94 -3.96
CA LYS A 79 -3.07 13.74 -4.70
C LYS A 79 -2.00 13.04 -3.86
N MET A 80 -1.84 13.42 -2.59
CA MET A 80 -0.86 12.79 -1.70
C MET A 80 -1.10 11.28 -1.50
N ILE A 81 -2.37 10.88 -1.31
CA ILE A 81 -2.74 9.46 -1.14
C ILE A 81 -2.43 8.70 -2.44
N LEU A 82 -2.71 9.33 -3.58
CA LEU A 82 -2.46 8.76 -4.89
C LEU A 82 -0.95 8.59 -5.17
N ASP A 83 -0.14 9.59 -4.83
CA ASP A 83 1.31 9.56 -4.97
C ASP A 83 1.95 8.46 -4.10
N LYS A 84 1.47 8.29 -2.85
CA LYS A 84 1.90 7.17 -1.99
C LYS A 84 1.53 5.81 -2.59
N LYS A 85 0.30 5.65 -3.08
CA LYS A 85 -0.14 4.41 -3.75
C LYS A 85 0.70 4.11 -5.00
N LEU A 86 0.98 5.12 -5.81
CA LEU A 86 1.83 5.01 -7.01
C LEU A 86 3.25 4.59 -6.67
N ALA A 87 3.86 5.19 -5.66
CA ALA A 87 5.20 4.82 -5.21
C ALA A 87 5.28 3.35 -4.77
N LEU A 88 4.27 2.88 -4.02
CA LEU A 88 4.18 1.48 -3.61
C LEU A 88 4.02 0.54 -4.81
N ILE A 89 3.16 0.89 -5.78
CA ILE A 89 2.97 0.08 -6.99
C ILE A 89 4.26 0.02 -7.81
N LYS A 90 4.92 1.16 -8.06
CA LYS A 90 6.19 1.22 -8.80
C LYS A 90 7.27 0.37 -8.12
N LYS A 91 7.40 0.50 -6.79
CA LYS A 91 8.34 -0.33 -6.00
C LYS A 91 8.02 -1.81 -6.12
N GLN A 92 6.73 -2.19 -6.04
CA GLN A 92 6.30 -3.58 -6.16
C GLN A 92 6.61 -4.15 -7.57
N LEU A 93 6.33 -3.38 -8.63
CA LEU A 93 6.63 -3.77 -10.00
C LEU A 93 8.13 -3.93 -10.24
N PHE A 94 8.94 -2.99 -9.73
CA PHE A 94 10.39 -3.03 -9.86
C PHE A 94 10.99 -4.24 -9.14
N ILE A 95 10.58 -4.50 -7.90
CA ILE A 95 11.02 -5.68 -7.14
C ILE A 95 10.58 -6.98 -7.84
N GLY A 96 9.33 -7.01 -8.31
CA GLY A 96 8.81 -8.16 -9.06
C GLY A 96 9.63 -8.44 -10.33
N PHE A 97 9.97 -7.39 -11.08
CA PHE A 97 10.82 -7.48 -12.26
C PHE A 97 12.23 -8.00 -11.94
N LEU A 98 12.84 -7.52 -10.85
CA LEU A 98 14.15 -8.01 -10.41
C LEU A 98 14.10 -9.50 -10.06
N ILE A 99 13.13 -9.91 -9.23
CA ILE A 99 12.96 -11.31 -8.84
C ILE A 99 12.73 -12.20 -10.07
N SER A 100 11.82 -11.81 -10.97
CA SER A 100 11.53 -12.60 -12.17
C SER A 100 12.75 -12.74 -13.08
N THR A 101 13.52 -11.65 -13.24
CA THR A 101 14.73 -11.66 -14.06
C THR A 101 15.80 -12.55 -13.44
N THR A 102 16.02 -12.45 -12.13
CA THR A 102 16.96 -13.31 -11.41
C THR A 102 16.58 -14.79 -11.56
N VAL A 103 15.31 -15.15 -11.31
CA VAL A 103 14.85 -16.54 -11.44
C VAL A 103 15.02 -17.04 -12.87
N LEU A 104 14.68 -16.23 -13.88
CA LEU A 104 14.84 -16.60 -15.29
C LEU A 104 16.31 -16.84 -15.64
N VAL A 105 17.20 -15.91 -15.28
CA VAL A 105 18.65 -16.05 -15.56
C VAL A 105 19.22 -17.27 -14.85
N THR A 106 18.89 -17.50 -13.58
CA THR A 106 19.31 -18.69 -12.85
C THR A 106 18.84 -19.97 -13.54
N PHE A 107 17.57 -20.02 -13.98
CA PHE A 107 17.05 -21.17 -14.72
C PHE A 107 17.78 -21.38 -16.05
N LEU A 108 18.03 -20.31 -16.81
CA LEU A 108 18.74 -20.34 -18.09
C LEU A 108 20.20 -20.76 -17.95
N VAL A 109 20.87 -20.46 -16.83
CA VAL A 109 22.22 -20.94 -16.56
C VAL A 109 22.19 -22.41 -16.15
N LEU A 110 21.30 -22.80 -15.24
CA LEU A 110 21.24 -24.17 -14.73
C LEU A 110 20.87 -25.21 -15.81
N LYS A 111 20.07 -24.84 -16.81
CA LYS A 111 19.70 -25.76 -17.90
C LYS A 111 20.90 -26.24 -18.73
N GLU A 112 22.02 -25.49 -18.74
CA GLU A 112 23.24 -25.85 -19.47
C GLU A 112 24.03 -26.96 -18.73
N TYR A 113 23.83 -27.10 -17.41
CA TYR A 113 24.58 -28.03 -16.57
C TYR A 113 23.77 -29.27 -16.17
N TYR A 114 22.43 -29.17 -16.17
CA TYR A 114 21.54 -30.21 -15.69
C TYR A 114 20.56 -30.67 -16.76
N ASN A 115 20.10 -31.92 -16.67
CA ASN A 115 19.05 -32.44 -17.54
C ASN A 115 17.78 -31.55 -17.43
N PRO A 116 17.20 -31.09 -18.56
CA PRO A 116 16.04 -30.18 -18.55
C PRO A 116 14.80 -30.74 -17.85
N GLN A 117 14.53 -32.06 -17.96
CA GLN A 117 13.40 -32.72 -17.31
C GLN A 117 13.60 -32.74 -15.78
N PHE A 118 14.81 -33.07 -15.33
CA PHE A 118 15.15 -33.02 -13.90
C PHE A 118 15.01 -31.60 -13.35
N LEU A 119 15.60 -30.60 -14.01
CA LEU A 119 15.56 -29.20 -13.56
C LEU A 119 14.12 -28.68 -13.49
N THR A 120 13.31 -28.96 -14.50
CA THR A 120 11.89 -28.56 -14.54
C THR A 120 11.10 -29.21 -13.41
N SER A 121 11.32 -30.50 -13.13
CA SER A 121 10.66 -31.21 -12.02
C SER A 121 11.00 -30.59 -10.66
N GLN A 122 12.27 -30.29 -10.40
CA GLN A 122 12.70 -29.66 -9.15
C GLN A 122 12.17 -28.24 -9.01
N PHE A 123 12.18 -27.46 -10.10
CA PHE A 123 11.60 -26.11 -10.10
C PHE A 123 10.11 -26.14 -9.76
N GLN A 124 9.34 -27.04 -10.38
CA GLN A 124 7.91 -27.20 -10.08
C GLN A 124 7.66 -27.56 -8.60
N LYS A 125 8.44 -28.48 -8.03
CA LYS A 125 8.35 -28.82 -6.60
C LYS A 125 8.63 -27.61 -5.71
N GLY A 126 9.68 -26.85 -6.01
CA GLY A 126 10.05 -25.64 -5.28
C GLY A 126 8.95 -24.57 -5.35
N VAL A 127 8.44 -24.28 -6.55
CA VAL A 127 7.34 -23.31 -6.74
C VAL A 127 6.08 -23.75 -5.99
N ARG A 128 5.72 -25.04 -6.02
CA ARG A 128 4.58 -25.55 -5.25
C ARG A 128 4.76 -25.38 -3.75
N PHE A 129 5.95 -25.69 -3.23
CA PHE A 129 6.24 -25.50 -1.81
C PHE A 129 6.11 -24.03 -1.40
N LEU A 130 6.73 -23.11 -2.17
CA LEU A 130 6.59 -21.67 -1.95
C LEU A 130 5.15 -21.20 -2.02
N TYR A 131 4.37 -21.76 -2.94
CA TYR A 131 2.96 -21.42 -3.11
C TYR A 131 2.11 -21.87 -1.90
N ILE A 132 2.33 -23.09 -1.39
CA ILE A 132 1.66 -23.59 -0.17
C ILE A 132 1.99 -22.70 1.02
N VAL A 133 3.28 -22.42 1.25
CA VAL A 133 3.72 -21.54 2.34
C VAL A 133 3.12 -20.14 2.19
N GLY A 134 3.13 -19.59 0.98
CA GLY A 134 2.53 -18.29 0.67
C GLY A 134 1.03 -18.26 0.95
N TYR A 135 0.30 -19.32 0.60
CA TYR A 135 -1.15 -19.43 0.86
C TYR A 135 -1.46 -19.53 2.36
N LEU A 136 -0.66 -20.28 3.12
CA LEU A 136 -0.79 -20.33 4.59
C LEU A 136 -0.54 -18.97 5.23
N LEU A 137 0.50 -18.26 4.79
CA LEU A 137 0.78 -16.89 5.26
C LEU A 137 -0.34 -15.92 4.88
N LEU A 138 -0.89 -16.04 3.67
CA LEU A 138 -2.00 -15.22 3.19
C LEU A 138 -3.26 -15.43 4.04
N THR A 139 -3.65 -16.67 4.28
CA THR A 139 -4.83 -17.01 5.09
C THR A 139 -4.65 -16.55 6.54
N PHE A 140 -3.49 -16.82 7.15
CA PHE A 140 -3.17 -16.32 8.49
C PHE A 140 -3.25 -14.78 8.58
N SER A 141 -2.65 -14.08 7.62
CA SER A 141 -2.67 -12.62 7.56
C SER A 141 -4.09 -12.08 7.36
N SER A 142 -4.89 -12.75 6.54
CA SER A 142 -6.29 -12.40 6.30
C SER A 142 -7.11 -12.45 7.58
N ILE A 143 -6.97 -13.54 8.35
CA ILE A 143 -7.66 -13.70 9.64
C ILE A 143 -7.25 -12.58 10.61
N ARG A 144 -5.94 -12.27 10.69
CA ARG A 144 -5.44 -11.19 11.57
C ARG A 144 -5.99 -9.82 11.17
N ILE A 145 -6.04 -9.51 9.88
CA ILE A 145 -6.54 -8.24 9.36
C ILE A 145 -8.05 -8.13 9.52
N TRP A 146 -8.81 -9.21 9.34
CA TRP A 146 -10.26 -9.21 9.59
C TRP A 146 -10.60 -8.96 11.05
N LYS A 147 -9.74 -9.40 11.99
CA LYS A 147 -9.88 -9.08 13.41
C LYS A 147 -9.48 -7.64 13.75
N SER A 148 -8.71 -6.96 12.89
CA SER A 148 -8.36 -5.55 13.13
C SER A 148 -9.51 -4.64 12.67
N LYS A 149 -10.02 -3.82 13.59
CA LYS A 149 -11.07 -2.82 13.29
C LYS A 149 -10.51 -1.53 12.68
N LEU A 150 -9.25 -1.52 12.26
CA LEU A 150 -8.54 -0.33 11.80
C LEU A 150 -8.78 -0.08 10.30
N ASN A 151 -9.13 1.15 9.92
CA ASN A 151 -9.35 1.52 8.52
C ASN A 151 -8.08 2.14 7.92
N THR A 152 -7.04 1.32 7.76
CA THR A 152 -5.78 1.78 7.16
C THR A 152 -5.80 1.65 5.65
N SER A 153 -4.95 2.45 4.98
CA SER A 153 -4.72 2.37 3.54
C SER A 153 -4.28 0.96 3.10
N PHE A 154 -3.49 0.29 3.94
CA PHE A 154 -3.07 -1.11 3.75
C PHE A 154 -4.22 -2.11 3.91
N ASN A 155 -5.11 -1.93 4.89
CA ASN A 155 -6.27 -2.82 5.07
C ASN A 155 -7.18 -2.78 3.83
N HIS A 156 -7.47 -1.59 3.32
CA HIS A 156 -8.25 -1.43 2.10
C HIS A 156 -7.58 -2.14 0.91
N LEU A 157 -6.29 -1.88 0.67
CA LEU A 157 -5.53 -2.48 -0.43
C LEU A 157 -5.46 -4.02 -0.30
N PHE A 158 -5.29 -4.52 0.93
CA PHE A 158 -5.29 -5.95 1.22
C PHE A 158 -6.65 -6.58 0.89
N LYS A 159 -7.76 -6.01 1.38
CA LYS A 159 -9.12 -6.52 1.11
C LYS A 159 -9.45 -6.56 -0.39
N THR A 160 -9.05 -5.55 -1.15
CA THR A 160 -9.29 -5.53 -2.61
C THR A 160 -8.54 -6.64 -3.34
N ARG A 161 -7.32 -6.98 -2.90
CA ARG A 161 -6.44 -7.93 -3.60
C ARG A 161 -6.55 -9.36 -3.10
N VAL A 162 -6.82 -9.55 -1.80
CA VAL A 162 -6.84 -10.87 -1.16
C VAL A 162 -7.88 -11.79 -1.77
N MET A 163 -9.04 -11.25 -2.18
CA MET A 163 -10.07 -12.05 -2.85
C MET A 163 -9.54 -12.63 -4.16
N MET A 164 -8.85 -11.83 -4.98
CA MET A 164 -8.22 -12.34 -6.20
C MET A 164 -7.21 -13.44 -5.91
N TYR A 165 -6.37 -13.28 -4.87
CA TYR A 165 -5.34 -14.26 -4.52
C TYR A 165 -5.90 -15.56 -3.93
N LEU A 166 -6.99 -15.48 -3.15
CA LEU A 166 -7.66 -16.66 -2.58
C LEU A 166 -8.33 -17.51 -3.67
N PHE A 167 -8.87 -16.90 -4.73
CA PHE A 167 -9.47 -17.62 -5.85
C PHE A 167 -8.45 -18.10 -6.90
N TYR A 168 -7.19 -17.63 -6.85
CA TYR A 168 -6.13 -18.03 -7.78
C TYR A 168 -5.50 -19.39 -7.42
N ILE A 169 -6.30 -20.41 -7.12
CA ILE A 169 -5.88 -21.77 -6.65
C ILE A 169 -5.25 -22.60 -7.80
N TYR A 170 -5.20 -22.06 -9.01
CA TYR A 170 -4.73 -22.72 -10.24
C TYR A 170 -3.41 -23.53 -10.12
N PRO A 171 -2.38 -23.11 -9.33
CA PRO A 171 -1.14 -23.87 -9.20
C PRO A 171 -1.27 -25.21 -8.47
N PHE A 172 -2.34 -25.44 -7.70
CA PHE A 172 -2.57 -26.70 -6.99
C PHE A 172 -2.99 -27.85 -7.94
N PHE A 173 -3.60 -27.53 -9.08
CA PHE A 173 -4.24 -28.50 -9.96
C PHE A 173 -3.39 -28.93 -11.15
N PHE A 174 -2.25 -28.27 -11.43
CA PHE A 174 -1.36 -28.66 -12.52
C PHE A 174 -0.54 -29.89 -12.17
N TYR A 175 -1.17 -31.06 -12.25
CA TYR A 175 -0.53 -32.34 -12.49
C TYR A 175 -0.32 -32.46 -14.01
N ALA A 176 0.90 -32.19 -14.49
CA ALA A 176 1.29 -32.64 -15.82
C ALA A 176 1.96 -34.00 -15.64
N TYR A 177 1.37 -35.01 -16.28
CA TYR A 177 1.71 -36.42 -16.26
C TYR A 177 3.21 -36.72 -16.14
N ASN A 178 3.54 -37.65 -15.22
CA ASN A 178 4.80 -38.38 -15.29
C ASN A 178 4.77 -39.27 -16.55
N TYR A 179 5.65 -38.98 -17.51
CA TYR A 179 6.15 -39.96 -18.48
C TYR A 179 7.68 -39.98 -18.36
#